data_AF-A0A2D6HM25-F1
#
_entry.id   AF-A0A2D6HM25-F1
#
_cell.length_a   1.000
_cell.length_b   1.000
_cell.length_c   1.000
_cell.angle_alpha   90.00
_cell.angle_beta   90.00
_cell.angle_gamma   90.00
#
_symmetry.space_group_name_H-M   'P 1'
#
loop_
_entity.id
_entity.type
_entity.pdbx_description
1 polymer ?
#
loop_
_entity_poly.entity_id
_entity_poly.type
_entity_poly.pdbx_seq_one_letter_code
_entity_poly.pdbx_strand_id
1 'polypeptide(L)'
;MSQICIYQDYVHNNGVLYKALKNLYPQADIRAIDTVDILKGHLNKDINLFIMPGGADLYYCDQLNGKGNALIRGYVENGGTYLGICAGAYYGTKSILWAQGTSQEITGPRELSFCDAIATGPVSSLIEDGDVEKNWDAVTTLSFDGKEFSVLYKGGCVFSEPEDEATVLGRYSDLDGQPPAILHTPIGQGHAILSSPHIEYSPELYARSLVQHLNPAYVRQAQIAEHYKKICSEHPKPLLKQVLKKAGIEI
;
A
#
# COMPACT_ATOMS: atom_id res chain seq x y z
N MET A 1 -20.86 3.69 -13.51
CA MET A 1 -20.45 3.98 -12.12
C MET A 1 -19.23 3.14 -11.86
N SER A 2 -18.13 3.75 -11.43
CA SER A 2 -16.89 3.02 -11.20
C SER A 2 -17.01 2.10 -10.00
N GLN A 3 -16.48 0.88 -10.11
CA GLN A 3 -16.46 -0.12 -9.05
C GLN A 3 -15.06 -0.26 -8.48
N ILE A 4 -14.94 -0.11 -7.16
CA ILE A 4 -13.71 -0.29 -6.40
C ILE A 4 -13.93 -1.47 -5.45
N CYS A 5 -13.07 -2.47 -5.51
CA CYS A 5 -13.05 -3.56 -4.55
C CYS A 5 -11.83 -3.44 -3.64
N ILE A 6 -12.06 -3.57 -2.34
CA ILE A 6 -11.01 -3.65 -1.32
C ILE A 6 -10.95 -5.09 -0.85
N TYR A 7 -9.77 -5.71 -0.88
CA TYR A 7 -9.60 -7.01 -0.24
C TYR A 7 -9.80 -6.88 1.27
N GLN A 8 -10.69 -7.67 1.83
CA GLN A 8 -10.99 -7.69 3.25
C GLN A 8 -10.64 -9.07 3.81
N ASP A 9 -9.58 -9.11 4.60
CA ASP A 9 -9.31 -10.25 5.47
C ASP A 9 -10.05 -10.09 6.81
N TYR A 10 -9.99 -11.11 7.66
CA TYR A 10 -10.53 -11.03 9.02
C TYR A 10 -9.51 -10.54 10.04
N VAL A 11 -8.36 -10.01 9.58
CA VAL A 11 -7.20 -9.71 10.43
C VAL A 11 -6.97 -8.19 10.55
N HIS A 12 -7.28 -7.41 9.51
CA HIS A 12 -7.00 -5.99 9.41
C HIS A 12 -8.24 -5.14 9.16
N ASN A 13 -8.19 -3.91 9.68
CA ASN A 13 -9.25 -2.94 9.56
C ASN A 13 -9.02 -2.01 8.36
N ASN A 14 -9.87 -2.11 7.34
CA ASN A 14 -9.84 -1.25 6.15
C ASN A 14 -10.69 0.03 6.26
N GLY A 15 -11.18 0.37 7.45
CA GLY A 15 -12.09 1.48 7.66
C GLY A 15 -11.51 2.85 7.28
N VAL A 16 -10.19 3.04 7.45
CA VAL A 16 -9.51 4.27 6.99
C VAL A 16 -9.50 4.33 5.46
N LEU A 17 -9.05 3.27 4.80
CA LEU A 17 -9.02 3.16 3.35
C LEU A 17 -10.42 3.38 2.74
N TYR A 18 -11.44 2.73 3.29
CA TYR A 18 -12.83 2.92 2.85
C TYR A 18 -13.27 4.39 2.97
N LYS A 19 -13.00 5.05 4.10
CA LYS A 19 -13.33 6.48 4.29
C LYS A 19 -12.57 7.37 3.31
N ALA A 20 -11.28 7.10 3.10
CA ALA A 20 -10.46 7.85 2.15
C ALA A 20 -11.03 7.75 0.73
N LEU A 21 -11.33 6.53 0.28
CA LEU A 21 -11.91 6.30 -1.04
C LEU A 21 -13.30 6.94 -1.17
N LYS A 22 -14.15 6.86 -0.15
CA LYS A 22 -15.49 7.47 -0.22
C LYS A 22 -15.45 9.00 -0.26
N ASN A 23 -14.46 9.62 0.38
CA ASN A 23 -14.20 11.06 0.28
C ASN A 23 -13.70 11.44 -1.11
N LEU A 24 -12.83 10.60 -1.71
CA LEU A 24 -12.23 10.86 -3.03
C LEU A 24 -13.19 10.62 -4.20
N TYR A 25 -14.00 9.57 -4.08
CA TYR A 25 -14.86 9.04 -5.12
C TYR A 25 -16.27 8.79 -4.53
N PRO A 26 -17.01 9.86 -4.18
CA PRO A 26 -18.30 9.73 -3.50
C PRO A 26 -19.33 8.94 -4.33
N GLN A 27 -19.22 8.98 -5.66
CA GLN A 27 -20.10 8.28 -6.60
C GLN A 27 -19.64 6.87 -6.95
N ALA A 28 -18.44 6.44 -6.55
CA ALA A 28 -17.99 5.07 -6.78
C ALA A 28 -18.75 4.09 -5.89
N ASP A 29 -18.99 2.91 -6.43
CA ASP A 29 -19.44 1.75 -5.69
C ASP A 29 -18.22 1.06 -5.08
N ILE A 30 -18.14 1.06 -3.74
CA ILE A 30 -16.98 0.55 -3.00
C ILE A 30 -17.42 -0.67 -2.23
N ARG A 31 -16.81 -1.82 -2.53
CA ARG A 31 -17.16 -3.11 -1.95
C ARG A 31 -15.96 -3.74 -1.28
N ALA A 32 -16.20 -4.45 -0.19
CA ALA A 32 -15.24 -5.38 0.37
C ALA A 32 -15.42 -6.74 -0.32
N ILE A 33 -14.33 -7.39 -0.69
CA ILE A 33 -14.34 -8.77 -1.19
C ILE A 33 -13.28 -9.58 -0.46
N ASP A 34 -13.55 -10.86 -0.22
CA ASP A 34 -12.60 -11.78 0.39
C ASP A 34 -12.10 -12.85 -0.61
N THR A 35 -11.33 -13.82 -0.13
CA THR A 35 -10.87 -14.96 -0.92
C THR A 35 -12.02 -15.78 -1.51
N VAL A 36 -13.10 -15.98 -0.75
CA VAL A 36 -14.26 -16.77 -1.22
C VAL A 36 -14.94 -16.07 -2.39
N ASP A 37 -15.09 -14.75 -2.32
CA ASP A 37 -15.60 -13.92 -3.41
C ASP A 37 -14.71 -13.99 -4.66
N ILE A 38 -13.39 -13.87 -4.48
CA ILE A 38 -12.42 -13.97 -5.58
C ILE A 38 -12.53 -15.34 -6.25
N LEU A 39 -12.54 -16.43 -5.47
CA LEU A 39 -12.65 -17.80 -5.98
C LEU A 39 -13.97 -18.08 -6.73
N LYS A 40 -15.03 -17.34 -6.42
CA LYS A 40 -16.32 -17.37 -7.13
C LYS A 40 -16.37 -16.49 -8.38
N GLY A 41 -15.29 -15.75 -8.68
CA GLY A 41 -15.19 -14.89 -9.86
C GLY A 41 -15.83 -13.51 -9.68
N HIS A 42 -16.00 -13.04 -8.44
CA HIS A 42 -16.52 -11.69 -8.18
C HIS A 42 -15.51 -10.60 -8.58
N LEU A 43 -14.21 -10.93 -8.63
CA LEU A 43 -13.19 -10.07 -9.23
C LEU A 43 -13.21 -10.21 -10.76
N ASN A 44 -14.00 -9.37 -11.43
CA ASN A 44 -14.25 -9.43 -12.88
C ASN A 44 -13.98 -8.08 -13.58
N LYS A 45 -14.17 -8.05 -14.90
CA LYS A 45 -13.89 -6.90 -15.78
C LYS A 45 -14.65 -5.61 -15.46
N ASP A 46 -15.76 -5.67 -14.70
CA ASP A 46 -16.53 -4.48 -14.35
C ASP A 46 -15.90 -3.71 -13.18
N ILE A 47 -14.88 -4.30 -12.52
CA ILE A 47 -14.14 -3.67 -11.42
C ILE A 47 -13.00 -2.84 -11.98
N ASN A 48 -13.07 -1.52 -11.75
CA ASN A 48 -12.05 -0.56 -12.22
C ASN A 48 -10.78 -0.64 -11.38
N LEU A 49 -10.91 -0.90 -10.08
CA LEU A 49 -9.80 -0.91 -9.15
C LEU A 49 -9.99 -1.98 -8.07
N PHE A 50 -9.01 -2.87 -7.96
CA PHE A 50 -8.87 -3.80 -6.85
C PHE A 50 -7.71 -3.36 -5.96
N ILE A 51 -7.98 -3.16 -4.68
CA ILE A 51 -7.00 -2.69 -3.70
C ILE A 51 -6.68 -3.81 -2.72
N MET A 52 -5.41 -4.22 -2.70
CA MET A 52 -4.85 -5.05 -1.64
C MET A 52 -4.27 -4.14 -0.55
N PRO A 53 -4.88 -4.09 0.65
CA PRO A 53 -4.51 -3.13 1.68
C PRO A 53 -3.22 -3.52 2.42
N GLY A 54 -2.78 -2.63 3.31
CA GLY A 54 -1.81 -3.00 4.34
C GLY A 54 -2.39 -4.05 5.29
N GLY A 55 -1.53 -4.89 5.88
CA GLY A 55 -1.97 -6.00 6.72
C GLY A 55 -0.95 -7.14 6.84
N ALA A 56 -1.42 -8.37 6.90
CA ALA A 56 -0.60 -9.56 7.11
C ALA A 56 -0.37 -10.28 5.79
N ASP A 57 0.77 -9.99 5.17
CA ASP A 57 1.20 -10.60 3.92
C ASP A 57 1.17 -12.15 3.95
N LEU A 58 1.58 -12.78 5.06
CA LEU A 58 1.50 -14.23 5.20
C LEU A 58 0.07 -14.78 5.19
N TYR A 59 -0.90 -14.02 5.69
CA TYR A 59 -2.31 -14.39 5.61
C TYR A 59 -2.80 -14.32 4.15
N TYR A 60 -2.35 -13.33 3.37
CA TYR A 60 -2.63 -13.27 1.94
C TYR A 60 -2.09 -14.50 1.23
N CYS A 61 -0.83 -14.86 1.50
CA CYS A 61 -0.20 -16.06 0.95
C CYS A 61 -1.00 -17.33 1.27
N ASP A 62 -1.37 -17.53 2.54
CA ASP A 62 -2.12 -18.71 2.99
C ASP A 62 -3.48 -18.85 2.28
N GLN A 63 -4.17 -17.72 2.09
CA GLN A 63 -5.53 -17.73 1.53
C GLN A 63 -5.57 -17.70 0.00
N LEU A 64 -4.63 -17.02 -0.65
CA LEU A 64 -4.73 -16.68 -2.08
C LEU A 64 -3.74 -17.44 -2.97
N ASN A 65 -2.65 -18.02 -2.45
CA ASN A 65 -1.70 -18.76 -3.29
C ASN A 65 -2.38 -19.88 -4.11
N GLY A 66 -1.90 -20.08 -5.33
CA GLY A 66 -2.52 -20.92 -6.34
C GLY A 66 -3.70 -20.22 -7.03
N LYS A 67 -4.92 -20.73 -6.79
CA LYS A 67 -6.09 -20.33 -7.59
C LYS A 67 -6.49 -18.87 -7.35
N GLY A 68 -6.33 -18.33 -6.14
CA GLY A 68 -6.67 -16.93 -5.85
C GLY A 68 -5.78 -15.98 -6.64
N ASN A 69 -4.46 -16.17 -6.58
CA ASN A 69 -3.49 -15.38 -7.33
C ASN A 69 -3.65 -15.53 -8.83
N ALA A 70 -3.95 -16.72 -9.34
CA ALA A 70 -4.26 -16.91 -10.76
C ALA A 70 -5.46 -16.06 -11.21
N LEU A 71 -6.49 -15.91 -10.36
CA LEU A 71 -7.65 -15.08 -10.65
C LEU A 71 -7.35 -13.58 -10.54
N ILE A 72 -6.59 -13.15 -9.52
CA ILE A 72 -6.14 -11.75 -9.38
C ILE A 72 -5.27 -11.36 -10.57
N ARG A 73 -4.30 -12.20 -10.94
CA ARG A 73 -3.44 -11.99 -12.11
C ARG A 73 -4.25 -11.95 -13.40
N GLY A 74 -5.16 -12.90 -13.61
CA GLY A 74 -6.04 -12.91 -14.77
C GLY A 74 -6.93 -11.66 -14.85
N TYR A 75 -7.42 -11.15 -13.72
CA TYR A 75 -8.15 -9.87 -13.68
C TYR A 75 -7.29 -8.71 -14.20
N VAL A 76 -6.05 -8.57 -13.71
CA VAL A 76 -5.14 -7.49 -14.14
C VAL A 76 -4.75 -7.66 -15.61
N GLU A 77 -4.34 -8.86 -16.04
CA GLU A 77 -3.94 -9.12 -17.43
C GLU A 77 -5.05 -8.82 -18.44
N ASN A 78 -6.32 -8.89 -18.02
CA ASN A 78 -7.50 -8.57 -18.83
C ASN A 78 -8.00 -7.12 -18.68
N GLY A 79 -7.16 -6.20 -18.18
CA GLY A 79 -7.47 -4.76 -18.12
C GLY A 79 -7.83 -4.24 -16.73
N GLY A 80 -7.78 -5.09 -15.70
CA GLY A 80 -7.97 -4.69 -14.32
C GLY A 80 -6.82 -3.85 -13.76
N THR A 81 -7.07 -3.12 -12.68
CA THR A 81 -6.04 -2.38 -11.95
C THR A 81 -5.88 -2.94 -10.55
N TYR A 82 -4.66 -3.37 -10.21
CA TYR A 82 -4.24 -3.72 -8.86
C TYR A 82 -3.54 -2.53 -8.20
N LEU A 83 -3.97 -2.18 -6.99
CA LEU A 83 -3.24 -1.27 -6.10
C LEU A 83 -2.88 -2.00 -4.81
N GLY A 84 -1.59 -2.26 -4.60
CA GLY A 84 -1.06 -2.77 -3.34
C GLY A 84 -0.57 -1.64 -2.44
N ILE A 85 -0.97 -1.63 -1.17
CA ILE A 85 -0.51 -0.64 -0.18
C ILE A 85 0.18 -1.37 0.97
N CYS A 86 1.37 -0.93 1.37
CA CYS A 86 2.17 -1.56 2.44
C CYS A 86 2.27 -3.08 2.21
N ALA A 87 1.66 -3.93 3.06
CA ALA A 87 1.63 -5.39 2.86
C ALA A 87 1.10 -5.83 1.49
N GLY A 88 0.11 -5.14 0.93
CA GLY A 88 -0.35 -5.40 -0.44
C GLY A 88 0.69 -5.00 -1.50
N ALA A 89 1.56 -4.03 -1.20
CA ALA A 89 2.67 -3.68 -2.08
C ALA A 89 3.78 -4.75 -2.02
N TYR A 90 4.14 -5.20 -0.81
CA TYR A 90 5.03 -6.36 -0.59
C TYR A 90 4.51 -7.61 -1.33
N TYR A 91 3.21 -7.90 -1.21
CA TYR A 91 2.60 -9.07 -1.83
C TYR A 91 2.71 -9.07 -3.37
N GLY A 92 2.74 -7.87 -3.98
CA GLY A 92 2.87 -7.70 -5.41
C GLY A 92 4.30 -7.72 -5.95
N THR A 93 5.33 -7.77 -5.10
CA THR A 93 6.73 -7.89 -5.56
C THR A 93 7.14 -9.34 -5.74
N LYS A 94 8.28 -9.58 -6.39
CA LYS A 94 8.83 -10.94 -6.58
C LYS A 94 9.25 -11.59 -5.27
N SER A 95 9.86 -10.81 -4.39
CA SER A 95 10.27 -11.28 -3.07
C SER A 95 10.30 -10.14 -2.06
N ILE A 96 10.26 -10.52 -0.79
CA ILE A 96 10.28 -9.57 0.31
C ILE A 96 11.37 -9.93 1.31
N LEU A 97 11.92 -8.90 1.94
CA LEU A 97 12.85 -8.97 3.07
C LEU A 97 12.31 -8.08 4.18
N TRP A 98 11.27 -8.56 4.88
CA TRP A 98 10.67 -7.81 5.98
C TRP A 98 11.26 -8.26 7.32
N ALA A 99 11.79 -7.31 8.09
CA ALA A 99 12.40 -7.51 9.40
C ALA A 99 13.45 -8.65 9.42
N GLN A 100 14.24 -8.75 8.34
CA GLN A 100 15.22 -9.82 8.17
C GLN A 100 16.24 -9.83 9.32
N GLY A 101 16.50 -11.02 9.86
CA GLY A 101 17.39 -11.22 11.00
C GLY A 101 16.78 -10.92 12.37
N THR A 102 15.48 -10.64 12.45
CA THR A 102 14.76 -10.41 13.72
C THR A 102 13.79 -11.54 14.06
N SER A 103 13.17 -11.48 15.25
CA SER A 103 12.11 -12.39 15.70
C SER A 103 10.86 -12.39 14.82
N GLN A 104 10.61 -11.29 14.07
CA GLN A 104 9.43 -11.13 13.24
C GLN A 104 9.73 -11.28 11.75
N GLU A 105 10.85 -11.92 11.38
CA GLU A 105 11.26 -12.06 9.98
C GLU A 105 10.14 -12.63 9.09
N ILE A 106 9.86 -11.92 8.00
CA ILE A 106 9.05 -12.41 6.88
C ILE A 106 9.86 -12.21 5.61
N THR A 107 10.50 -13.29 5.14
CA THR A 107 11.33 -13.30 3.95
C THR A 107 10.84 -14.32 2.93
N GLY A 108 11.17 -14.10 1.66
CA GLY A 108 10.98 -15.11 0.61
C GLY A 108 10.17 -14.62 -0.59
N PRO A 109 9.92 -15.52 -1.56
CA PRO A 109 9.22 -15.17 -2.80
C PRO A 109 7.72 -14.95 -2.56
N ARG A 110 7.07 -14.19 -3.44
CA ARG A 110 5.61 -14.07 -3.50
C ARG A 110 5.11 -14.57 -4.85
N GLU A 111 4.07 -15.40 -4.83
CA GLU A 111 3.54 -16.01 -6.05
C GLU A 111 2.88 -14.96 -6.97
N LEU A 112 2.25 -13.94 -6.39
CA LEU A 112 1.56 -12.91 -7.17
C LEU A 112 2.53 -12.13 -8.06
N SER A 113 3.69 -11.70 -7.56
CA SER A 113 4.86 -11.20 -8.32
C SER A 113 4.50 -10.36 -9.56
N PHE A 114 3.74 -9.27 -9.37
CA PHE A 114 3.45 -8.33 -10.46
C PHE A 114 4.67 -7.50 -10.87
N CYS A 115 5.62 -7.29 -9.96
CA CYS A 115 6.83 -6.54 -10.25
C CYS A 115 8.08 -7.36 -9.88
N ASP A 116 9.05 -7.46 -10.78
CA ASP A 116 10.39 -7.99 -10.49
C ASP A 116 11.19 -6.96 -9.69
N ALA A 117 10.82 -6.82 -8.43
CA ALA A 117 11.50 -6.02 -7.44
C ALA A 117 11.63 -6.81 -6.13
N ILE A 118 12.65 -6.47 -5.35
CA ILE A 118 12.78 -6.90 -3.96
C ILE A 118 12.25 -5.77 -3.08
N ALA A 119 11.28 -6.08 -2.23
CA ALA A 119 10.77 -5.15 -1.23
C ALA A 119 11.47 -5.39 0.11
N THR A 120 12.29 -4.43 0.55
CA THR A 120 13.04 -4.52 1.81
C THR A 120 12.44 -3.56 2.83
N GLY A 121 12.09 -4.06 4.01
CA GLY A 121 11.62 -3.20 5.09
C GLY A 121 11.57 -3.91 6.45
N PRO A 122 11.00 -3.29 7.48
CA PRO A 122 10.75 -1.86 7.50
C PRO A 122 12.06 -1.06 7.37
N VAL A 123 11.96 0.20 6.97
CA VAL A 123 13.09 1.12 6.90
C VAL A 123 13.48 1.51 8.32
N SER A 124 14.67 1.10 8.77
CA SER A 124 15.09 1.23 10.17
C SER A 124 15.09 2.67 10.68
N SER A 125 15.40 3.66 9.84
CA SER A 125 15.37 5.08 10.21
C SER A 125 13.95 5.66 10.35
N LEU A 126 12.92 4.94 9.87
CA LEU A 126 11.52 5.37 9.92
C LEU A 126 10.70 4.63 11.00
N ILE A 127 11.33 3.81 11.83
CA ILE A 127 10.68 3.13 12.95
C ILE A 127 11.34 3.51 14.27
N GLU A 128 10.62 3.38 15.39
CA GLU A 128 11.10 3.82 16.70
C GLU A 128 12.36 3.05 17.12
N ASP A 129 13.48 3.77 17.25
CA ASP A 129 14.81 3.25 17.56
C ASP A 129 15.35 2.16 16.60
N GLY A 130 14.77 2.04 15.40
CA GLY A 130 15.08 0.92 14.50
C GLY A 130 14.58 -0.44 15.01
N ASP A 131 13.69 -0.45 16.00
CA ASP A 131 13.21 -1.65 16.69
C ASP A 131 11.82 -2.06 16.17
N VAL A 132 11.76 -3.25 15.57
CA VAL A 132 10.53 -3.84 15.01
C VAL A 132 9.52 -4.23 16.08
N GLU A 133 9.89 -4.28 17.36
CA GLU A 133 8.97 -4.58 18.48
C GLU A 133 8.29 -3.33 19.05
N LYS A 134 8.65 -2.12 18.58
CA LYS A 134 8.10 -0.85 19.08
C LYS A 134 7.01 -0.29 18.17
N ASN A 135 7.33 0.74 17.38
CA ASN A 135 6.38 1.45 16.53
C ASN A 135 6.94 1.62 15.13
N TRP A 136 6.16 1.25 14.12
CA TRP A 136 6.56 1.34 12.71
C TRP A 136 6.09 2.62 12.00
N ASP A 137 5.38 3.48 12.74
CA ASP A 137 4.74 4.66 12.18
C ASP A 137 5.74 5.83 12.14
N ALA A 138 5.76 6.54 11.03
CA ALA A 138 6.49 7.79 10.86
C ALA A 138 5.81 8.66 9.79
N VAL A 139 6.27 9.90 9.67
CA VAL A 139 5.96 10.74 8.52
C VAL A 139 7.26 10.97 7.77
N THR A 140 7.23 10.74 6.46
CA THR A 140 8.36 10.85 5.55
C THR A 140 7.94 11.65 4.33
N THR A 141 8.93 12.07 3.55
CA THR A 141 8.75 12.90 2.37
C THR A 141 8.94 12.05 1.12
N LEU A 142 7.95 12.11 0.24
CA LEU A 142 7.95 11.43 -1.05
C LEU A 142 8.08 12.46 -2.18
N SER A 143 9.07 12.31 -3.05
CA SER A 143 9.11 13.00 -4.33
C SER A 143 8.25 12.25 -5.34
N PHE A 144 7.23 12.91 -5.89
CA PHE A 144 6.33 12.39 -6.91
C PHE A 144 6.04 13.48 -7.94
N ASP A 145 6.27 13.21 -9.22
CA ASP A 145 6.07 14.16 -10.32
C ASP A 145 6.77 15.52 -10.10
N GLY A 146 8.00 15.47 -9.53
CA GLY A 146 8.82 16.65 -9.22
C GLY A 146 8.32 17.49 -8.04
N LYS A 147 7.41 16.96 -7.22
CA LYS A 147 6.86 17.62 -6.03
C LYS A 147 7.03 16.74 -4.80
N GLU A 148 7.19 17.40 -3.67
CA GLU A 148 7.31 16.75 -2.38
C GLU A 148 5.95 16.58 -1.71
N PHE A 149 5.72 15.40 -1.14
CA PHE A 149 4.50 15.04 -0.42
C PHE A 149 4.88 14.44 0.93
N SER A 150 4.37 15.00 2.02
CA SER A 150 4.40 14.34 3.31
C SER A 150 3.40 13.18 3.35
N VAL A 151 3.87 11.98 3.65
CA VAL A 151 3.07 10.75 3.65
C VAL A 151 3.24 9.98 4.95
N LEU A 152 2.19 9.28 5.36
CA LEU A 152 2.29 8.33 6.47
C LEU A 152 3.09 7.11 6.01
N TYR A 153 4.14 6.81 6.74
CA TYR A 153 4.87 5.54 6.68
C TYR A 153 4.41 4.65 7.83
N LYS A 154 4.16 3.38 7.57
CA LYS A 154 3.80 2.38 8.58
C LYS A 154 4.29 1.00 8.15
N GLY A 155 5.55 0.69 8.46
CA GLY A 155 6.17 -0.61 8.17
C GLY A 155 6.39 -0.94 6.68
N GLY A 156 6.26 0.05 5.80
CA GLY A 156 6.46 -0.09 4.35
C GLY A 156 7.90 -0.42 3.95
N CYS A 157 8.14 -0.72 2.67
CA CYS A 157 9.45 -1.07 2.12
C CYS A 157 10.15 0.08 1.41
N VAL A 158 11.42 -0.12 1.11
CA VAL A 158 12.03 0.41 -0.11
C VAL A 158 12.02 -0.69 -1.17
N PHE A 159 11.78 -0.33 -2.43
CA PHE A 159 11.93 -1.30 -3.51
C PHE A 159 13.35 -1.24 -4.10
N SER A 160 13.85 -2.37 -4.58
CA SER A 160 14.99 -2.35 -5.51
C SER A 160 14.62 -1.54 -6.76
N GLU A 161 15.62 -0.99 -7.44
CA GLU A 161 15.39 -0.44 -8.77
C GLU A 161 14.80 -1.53 -9.67
N PRO A 162 13.70 -1.25 -10.39
CA PRO A 162 13.09 -2.23 -11.27
C PRO A 162 13.98 -2.50 -12.48
N GLU A 163 14.10 -3.77 -12.88
CA GLU A 163 14.86 -4.17 -14.08
C GLU A 163 13.98 -4.29 -15.34
N ASP A 164 12.66 -4.44 -15.18
CA ASP A 164 11.69 -4.71 -16.24
C ASP A 164 10.86 -3.46 -16.64
N GLU A 165 9.67 -3.66 -17.25
CA GLU A 165 8.72 -2.62 -17.68
C GLU A 165 8.16 -1.75 -16.53
N ALA A 166 8.53 -2.04 -15.28
CA ALA A 166 8.09 -1.27 -14.13
C ALA A 166 8.76 0.12 -14.09
N THR A 167 7.96 1.13 -13.75
CA THR A 167 8.39 2.52 -13.64
C THR A 167 8.30 2.99 -12.20
N VAL A 168 9.30 3.78 -11.78
CA VAL A 168 9.28 4.43 -10.46
C VAL A 168 8.42 5.69 -10.55
N LEU A 169 7.28 5.68 -9.89
CA LEU A 169 6.38 6.84 -9.81
C LEU A 169 6.77 7.81 -8.69
N GLY A 170 7.30 7.30 -7.58
CA GLY A 170 7.71 8.10 -6.44
C GLY A 170 8.87 7.50 -5.66
N ARG A 171 9.66 8.38 -5.04
CA ARG A 171 10.86 8.04 -4.25
C ARG A 171 10.79 8.69 -2.87
N TYR A 172 11.32 8.03 -1.86
CA TYR A 172 11.53 8.67 -0.56
C TYR A 172 12.63 9.71 -0.70
N SER A 173 12.31 11.00 -0.62
CA SER A 173 13.26 12.08 -0.88
C SER A 173 14.15 12.41 0.31
N ASP A 174 13.71 12.07 1.52
CA ASP A 174 14.40 12.30 2.78
C ASP A 174 15.18 11.07 3.29
N LEU A 175 15.19 9.98 2.54
CA LEU A 175 16.04 8.82 2.78
C LEU A 175 17.31 8.85 1.92
N ASP A 176 18.39 8.28 2.47
CA ASP A 176 19.65 8.16 1.74
C ASP A 176 19.48 7.30 0.48
N GLY A 177 20.13 7.72 -0.62
CA GLY A 177 19.99 7.10 -1.93
C GLY A 177 18.63 7.30 -2.63
N GLN A 178 17.68 8.01 -2.01
CA GLN A 178 16.34 8.30 -2.55
C GLN A 178 15.64 7.09 -3.20
N PRO A 179 15.44 5.99 -2.44
CA PRO A 179 15.01 4.73 -3.00
C PRO A 179 13.57 4.79 -3.53
N PRO A 180 13.23 3.93 -4.52
CA PRO A 180 11.86 3.78 -5.01
C PRO A 180 10.87 3.42 -3.89
N ALA A 181 9.72 4.09 -3.91
CA ALA A 181 8.67 4.00 -2.89
C ALA A 181 7.27 3.77 -3.48
N ILE A 182 7.07 4.11 -4.76
CA ILE A 182 5.87 3.76 -5.51
C ILE A 182 6.30 3.26 -6.90
N LEU A 183 5.88 2.06 -7.24
CA LEU A 183 6.12 1.44 -8.55
C LEU A 183 4.82 1.31 -9.34
N HIS A 184 4.92 1.37 -10.66
CA HIS A 184 3.84 1.06 -11.59
C HIS A 184 4.35 0.11 -12.67
N THR A 185 3.68 -1.02 -12.83
CA THR A 185 4.01 -2.04 -13.81
C THR A 185 2.82 -2.29 -14.73
N PRO A 186 2.95 -2.12 -16.05
CA PRO A 186 1.94 -2.61 -16.99
C PRO A 186 1.93 -4.14 -16.99
N ILE A 187 0.75 -4.76 -16.97
CA ILE A 187 0.59 -6.22 -16.93
C ILE A 187 -0.54 -6.61 -17.89
N GLY A 188 -0.19 -7.19 -19.03
CA GLY A 188 -1.14 -7.46 -20.10
C GLY A 188 -1.84 -6.17 -20.55
N GLN A 189 -3.17 -6.12 -20.42
CA GLN A 189 -3.98 -4.93 -20.72
C GLN A 189 -4.20 -4.02 -19.51
N GLY A 190 -3.78 -4.42 -18.32
CA GLY A 190 -4.03 -3.70 -17.08
C GLY A 190 -2.76 -3.20 -16.39
N HIS A 191 -2.90 -2.93 -15.10
CA HIS A 191 -1.88 -2.21 -14.33
C HIS A 191 -1.73 -2.78 -12.92
N ALA A 192 -0.49 -2.88 -12.44
CA ALA A 192 -0.18 -3.07 -11.04
C ALA A 192 0.53 -1.82 -10.50
N ILE A 193 0.04 -1.27 -9.40
CA ILE A 193 0.63 -0.14 -8.69
C ILE A 193 0.98 -0.61 -7.28
N LEU A 194 2.23 -0.47 -6.88
CA LEU A 194 2.71 -0.88 -5.57
C LEU A 194 3.14 0.36 -4.79
N SER A 195 2.50 0.63 -3.66
CA SER A 195 2.78 1.79 -2.82
C SER A 195 3.27 1.35 -1.45
N SER A 196 4.52 1.66 -1.16
CA SER A 196 5.10 1.41 0.15
C SER A 196 4.46 2.26 1.26
N PRO A 197 4.39 3.60 1.14
CA PRO A 197 3.72 4.41 2.15
C PRO A 197 2.19 4.27 2.07
N HIS A 198 1.53 4.66 3.13
CA HIS A 198 0.07 4.65 3.23
C HIS A 198 -0.53 5.92 2.60
N ILE A 199 -0.68 5.91 1.28
CA ILE A 199 -1.19 7.03 0.47
C ILE A 199 -2.70 7.31 0.63
N GLU A 200 -3.41 6.44 1.35
CA GLU A 200 -4.81 6.56 1.73
C GLU A 200 -5.02 7.40 3.01
N TYR A 201 -3.99 7.58 3.83
CA TYR A 201 -4.12 8.34 5.07
C TYR A 201 -4.01 9.84 4.83
N SER A 202 -4.95 10.59 5.41
CA SER A 202 -4.77 12.01 5.71
C SER A 202 -4.35 12.17 7.18
N PRO A 203 -3.82 13.34 7.59
CA PRO A 203 -3.53 13.61 8.99
C PRO A 203 -4.73 13.39 9.91
N GLU A 204 -5.93 13.79 9.47
CA GLU A 204 -7.17 13.63 10.24
C GLU A 204 -7.60 12.16 10.35
N LEU A 205 -7.45 11.38 9.28
CA LEU A 205 -7.78 9.96 9.30
C LEU A 205 -6.80 9.18 10.17
N TYR A 206 -5.50 9.51 10.11
CA TYR A 206 -4.48 8.91 10.98
C TYR A 206 -4.77 9.20 12.45
N ALA A 207 -4.97 10.48 12.82
CA ALA A 207 -5.28 10.87 14.20
C ALA A 207 -6.53 10.16 14.74
N ARG A 208 -7.55 9.94 13.91
CA ARG A 208 -8.79 9.21 14.28
C ARG A 208 -8.60 7.71 14.44
N SER A 209 -7.54 7.13 13.87
CA SER A 209 -7.24 5.71 13.95
C SER A 209 -6.51 5.32 15.25
N LEU A 210 -5.95 6.30 15.97
CA LEU A 210 -5.16 6.06 17.16
C LEU A 210 -6.02 5.57 18.32
N VAL A 211 -5.56 4.52 18.98
CA VAL A 211 -6.17 3.97 20.20
C VAL A 211 -5.21 4.17 21.36
N GLN A 212 -5.67 4.76 22.46
CA GLN A 212 -4.83 5.01 23.64
C GLN A 212 -4.76 3.79 24.57
N HIS A 213 -5.86 3.07 24.72
CA HIS A 213 -5.97 1.99 25.70
C HIS A 213 -5.04 0.82 25.33
N LEU A 214 -4.16 0.44 26.26
CA LEU A 214 -3.19 -0.67 26.11
C LEU A 214 -2.31 -0.57 24.84
N ASN A 215 -2.06 0.65 24.37
CA ASN A 215 -1.18 0.90 23.23
C ASN A 215 0.11 1.57 23.71
N PRO A 216 1.24 0.82 23.84
CA PRO A 216 2.51 1.39 24.27
C PRO A 216 3.05 2.44 23.28
N ALA A 217 2.68 2.36 22.00
CA ALA A 217 3.10 3.29 20.96
C ALA A 217 2.26 4.60 20.93
N TYR A 218 1.19 4.73 21.73
CA TYR A 218 0.24 5.83 21.60
C TYR A 218 0.88 7.22 21.72
N VAL A 219 1.79 7.42 22.67
CA VAL A 219 2.45 8.73 22.87
C VAL A 219 3.24 9.12 21.63
N ARG A 220 4.00 8.18 21.06
CA ARG A 220 4.77 8.38 19.83
C ARG A 220 3.85 8.62 18.64
N GLN A 221 2.79 7.83 18.48
CA GLN A 221 1.82 7.97 17.41
C GLN A 221 1.07 9.31 17.46
N ALA A 222 0.70 9.79 18.65
CA ALA A 222 0.08 11.08 18.84
C ALA A 222 1.01 12.24 18.45
N GLN A 223 2.30 12.15 18.80
CA GLN A 223 3.32 13.12 18.34
C GLN A 223 3.46 13.11 16.82
N ILE A 224 3.46 11.92 16.20
CA ILE A 224 3.47 11.76 14.74
C ILE A 224 2.23 12.40 14.13
N ALA A 225 1.04 12.22 14.70
CA ALA A 225 -0.20 12.79 14.18
C ALA A 225 -0.19 14.33 14.21
N GLU A 226 0.27 14.93 15.31
CA GLU A 226 0.42 16.38 15.42
C GLU A 226 1.47 16.92 14.44
N HIS A 227 2.61 16.22 14.31
CA HIS A 227 3.61 16.57 13.32
C HIS A 227 3.06 16.48 11.89
N TYR A 228 2.35 15.40 11.57
CA TYR A 228 1.78 15.17 10.24
C TYR A 228 0.80 16.29 9.87
N LYS A 229 -0.09 16.65 10.80
CA LYS A 229 -1.05 17.75 10.63
C LYS A 229 -0.35 19.08 10.42
N LYS A 230 0.74 19.36 11.13
CA LYS A 230 1.51 20.60 11.01
C LYS A 230 2.17 20.74 9.64
N ILE A 231 2.70 19.67 9.06
CA ILE A 231 3.44 19.76 7.79
C ILE A 231 2.53 19.63 6.55
N CYS A 232 1.37 18.97 6.67
CA CYS A 232 0.44 18.81 5.54
C CYS A 232 -0.46 20.01 5.24
N SER A 233 -0.43 21.07 6.05
CA SER A 233 -1.32 22.23 5.88
C SER A 233 -1.14 22.99 4.54
N GLU A 234 -0.10 22.67 3.76
CA GLU A 234 0.28 23.40 2.55
C GLU A 234 -0.02 22.66 1.23
N HIS A 235 -0.32 21.35 1.24
CA HIS A 235 -0.49 20.52 0.04
C HIS A 235 -1.80 19.69 0.03
N PRO A 236 -2.93 20.28 -0.37
CA PRO A 236 -4.28 19.72 -0.12
C PRO A 236 -4.74 18.61 -1.08
N LYS A 237 -3.91 18.14 -2.03
CA LYS A 237 -4.34 17.13 -3.02
C LYS A 237 -3.96 15.72 -2.56
N PRO A 238 -4.91 14.80 -2.37
CA PRO A 238 -4.61 13.44 -1.93
C PRO A 238 -3.70 12.71 -2.91
N LEU A 239 -2.60 12.16 -2.41
CA LEU A 239 -1.60 11.49 -3.24
C LEU A 239 -2.18 10.26 -3.95
N LEU A 240 -3.07 9.50 -3.29
CA LEU A 240 -3.76 8.35 -3.91
C LEU A 240 -4.40 8.69 -5.26
N LYS A 241 -5.15 9.80 -5.35
CA LYS A 241 -5.79 10.23 -6.59
C LYS A 241 -4.77 10.63 -7.66
N GLN A 242 -3.65 11.21 -7.26
CA GLN A 242 -2.59 11.63 -8.18
C GLN A 242 -1.82 10.43 -8.73
N VAL A 243 -1.53 9.44 -7.91
CA VAL A 243 -0.91 8.16 -8.31
C VAL A 243 -1.78 7.43 -9.32
N LEU A 244 -3.07 7.26 -9.03
CA LEU A 244 -4.01 6.61 -9.97
C LEU A 244 -4.08 7.36 -11.31
N LYS A 245 -4.19 8.69 -11.27
CA LYS A 245 -4.22 9.51 -12.49
C LYS A 245 -2.92 9.40 -13.30
N LYS A 246 -1.76 9.36 -12.64
CA LYS A 246 -0.45 9.23 -13.31
C LYS A 246 -0.31 7.88 -14.01
N ALA A 247 -0.91 6.82 -13.45
CA ALA A 247 -1.00 5.50 -14.06
C ALA A 247 -2.11 5.38 -15.12
N GLY A 248 -2.81 6.47 -15.46
CA GLY A 248 -3.87 6.48 -16.48
C GLY A 248 -5.23 5.94 -15.98
N ILE A 249 -5.41 5.80 -14.67
CA ILE A 249 -6.62 5.23 -14.07
C ILE A 249 -7.60 6.34 -13.70
N GLU A 250 -8.78 6.31 -14.31
CA GLU A 250 -9.91 7.17 -13.97
C GLU A 250 -10.98 6.39 -13.21
N ILE A 251 -11.44 6.96 -12.11
CA ILE A 251 -12.45 6.40 -11.20
C ILE A 251 -13.57 7.42 -11.02
#